data_AF-A0A418WTH6-F1
#
_entry.id   AF-A0A418WTH6-F1
#
_cell.length_a   1.000
_cell.length_b   1.000
_cell.length_c   1.000
_cell.angle_alpha   90.00
_cell.angle_beta   90.00
_cell.angle_gamma   90.00
#
_symmetry.space_group_name_H-M   'P 1'
#
loop_
_entity.id
_entity.type
_entity.pdbx_description
1 polymer ?
#
loop_
_entity_poly.entity_id
_entity_poly.type
_entity_poly.pdbx_seq_one_letter_code
_entity_poly.pdbx_strand_id
1 'polypeptide(L)'
;MGTRATVVAVNVPFARMIDEAELARALVAARPGSVWADHAERFLSELEADEILRFCDAHGVSKTALKATYAAFDADLKLGNRDLEEWLAEP
;
A
#
# COMPACT_ATOMS: atom_id res chain seq x y z
N MET A 1 12.20 11.47 -25.66
CA MET A 1 12.22 10.02 -25.38
C MET A 1 11.62 9.83 -24.01
N GLY A 2 10.37 9.37 -23.93
CA GLY A 2 9.67 9.18 -22.65
C GLY A 2 10.00 7.81 -22.08
N THR A 3 10.66 7.78 -20.93
CA THR A 3 10.96 6.53 -20.22
C THR A 3 9.65 6.00 -19.64
N ARG A 4 9.15 4.91 -20.21
CA ARG A 4 7.98 4.18 -19.74
C ARG A 4 8.40 3.42 -18.49
N ALA A 5 7.94 3.84 -17.31
CA ALA A 5 8.15 3.08 -16.09
C ALA A 5 7.33 1.79 -16.17
N THR A 6 8.01 0.65 -16.25
CA THR A 6 7.41 -0.67 -16.10
C THR A 6 7.22 -0.89 -14.61
N VAL A 7 5.98 -0.86 -14.14
CA VAL A 7 5.64 -1.32 -12.80
C VAL A 7 5.86 -2.83 -12.79
N VAL A 8 6.80 -3.28 -11.96
CA VAL A 8 7.11 -4.69 -11.80
C VAL A 8 6.08 -5.21 -10.81
N ALA A 9 5.18 -6.06 -11.30
CA ALA A 9 4.23 -6.79 -10.47
C ALA A 9 4.98 -7.40 -9.27
N VAL A 10 4.56 -7.03 -8.07
CA VAL A 10 5.14 -7.51 -6.80
C VAL A 10 4.85 -9.01 -6.72
N ASN A 11 5.80 -9.83 -7.18
CA ASN A 11 5.62 -11.26 -7.41
C ASN A 11 5.83 -12.07 -6.11
N VAL A 12 5.07 -11.69 -5.07
CA VAL A 12 5.02 -12.41 -3.79
C VAL A 12 3.89 -13.45 -3.90
N PRO A 13 4.09 -14.70 -3.44
CA PRO A 13 3.14 -15.79 -3.69
C PRO A 13 1.91 -15.64 -2.79
N PHE A 14 0.98 -14.79 -3.22
CA PHE A 14 -0.37 -14.78 -2.69
C PHE A 14 -1.19 -15.91 -3.34
N ALA A 15 -2.15 -16.48 -2.60
CA ALA A 15 -3.08 -17.47 -3.14
C ALA A 15 -3.93 -16.92 -4.30
N ARG A 16 -3.99 -15.59 -4.43
CA ARG A 16 -4.62 -14.84 -5.51
C ARG A 16 -3.66 -13.76 -6.00
N MET A 17 -3.41 -13.72 -7.30
CA MET A 17 -2.79 -12.55 -7.92
C MET A 17 -3.75 -11.36 -7.77
N ILE A 18 -3.21 -10.21 -7.40
CA ILE A 18 -3.92 -8.92 -7.39
C ILE A 18 -3.25 -8.04 -8.44
N ASP A 19 -4.03 -7.34 -9.25
CA ASP A 19 -3.47 -6.34 -10.16
C ASP A 19 -3.28 -4.99 -9.43
N GLU A 20 -2.49 -4.09 -10.02
CA GLU A 20 -2.17 -2.80 -9.43
C GLU A 20 -3.41 -1.92 -9.20
N ALA A 21 -4.42 -2.02 -10.07
CA ALA A 21 -5.65 -1.23 -9.92
C ALA A 21 -6.52 -1.75 -8.77
N GLU A 22 -6.59 -3.07 -8.59
CA GLU A 22 -7.25 -3.71 -7.46
C GLU A 22 -6.50 -3.44 -6.15
N LEU A 23 -5.16 -3.45 -6.17
CA LEU A 23 -4.36 -3.09 -4.99
C LEU A 23 -4.54 -1.62 -4.61
N ALA A 24 -4.55 -0.70 -5.58
CA ALA A 24 -4.85 0.71 -5.31
C ALA A 24 -6.26 0.90 -4.72
N ARG A 25 -7.26 0.18 -5.25
CA ARG A 25 -8.62 0.17 -4.67
C ARG A 25 -8.63 -0.42 -3.27
N ALA A 26 -7.87 -1.48 -3.02
CA ALA A 26 -7.71 -2.07 -1.70
C ALA A 26 -7.07 -1.06 -0.74
N LEU A 27 -6.04 -0.32 -1.13
CA LEU A 27 -5.45 0.71 -0.26
C LEU A 27 -6.41 1.86 0.09
N VAL A 28 -7.48 2.06 -0.66
CA VAL A 28 -8.52 3.06 -0.36
C VAL A 28 -9.68 2.46 0.45
N ALA A 29 -10.05 1.20 0.21
CA ALA A 29 -11.26 0.59 0.73
C ALA A 29 -11.04 -0.56 1.72
N ALA A 30 -9.82 -1.08 1.82
CA ALA A 30 -9.51 -2.25 2.63
C ALA A 30 -9.62 -1.91 4.11
N ARG A 31 -10.21 -2.86 4.82
CA ARG A 31 -10.19 -2.97 6.27
C ARG A 31 -9.68 -4.37 6.61
N PRO A 32 -9.20 -4.60 7.84
CA PRO A 32 -8.94 -5.94 8.34
C PRO A 32 -10.12 -6.89 8.03
N GLY A 33 -9.82 -8.07 7.48
CA GLY A 33 -10.82 -9.08 7.09
C GLY A 33 -11.45 -8.90 5.70
N SER A 34 -11.05 -7.89 4.91
CA SER A 34 -11.44 -7.80 3.50
C SER A 34 -10.69 -8.81 2.62
N VAL A 35 -11.21 -9.09 1.42
CA VAL A 35 -10.63 -10.08 0.48
C VAL A 35 -9.16 -9.79 0.14
N TRP A 36 -8.77 -8.51 0.17
CA TRP A 36 -7.43 -8.04 -0.18
C TRP A 36 -6.66 -7.51 1.04
N ALA A 37 -7.11 -7.82 2.26
CA ALA A 37 -6.49 -7.32 3.48
C ALA A 37 -5.02 -7.77 3.59
N ASP A 38 -4.74 -9.05 3.36
CA ASP A 38 -3.39 -9.61 3.42
C ASP A 38 -2.44 -8.96 2.39
N HIS A 39 -2.96 -8.60 1.20
CA HIS A 39 -2.19 -7.91 0.17
C HIS A 39 -1.87 -6.47 0.55
N ALA A 40 -2.86 -5.74 1.07
CA ALA A 40 -2.65 -4.38 1.55
C ALA A 40 -1.70 -4.34 2.75
N GLU A 41 -1.84 -5.29 3.69
CA GLU A 41 -0.94 -5.42 4.84
C GLU A 41 0.51 -5.62 4.40
N ARG A 42 0.78 -6.66 3.58
CA ARG A 42 2.14 -6.96 3.11
C ARG A 42 2.72 -5.84 2.26
N PHE A 43 1.89 -5.20 1.44
CA PHE A 43 2.33 -4.02 0.68
C PHE A 43 2.82 -2.91 1.61
N LEU A 44 2.15 -2.67 2.74
CA LEU A 44 2.52 -1.63 3.70
C LEU A 44 3.70 -2.02 4.62
N SER A 45 3.87 -3.32 4.92
CA SER A 45 4.92 -3.81 5.83
C SER A 45 6.19 -4.29 5.16
N GLU A 46 6.13 -4.79 3.91
CA GLU A 46 7.27 -5.39 3.22
C GLU A 46 7.98 -4.45 2.24
N LEU A 47 7.30 -3.39 1.77
CA LEU A 47 7.88 -2.42 0.85
C LEU A 47 8.46 -1.21 1.58
N GLU A 48 9.48 -0.61 0.98
CA GLU A 48 10.04 0.64 1.47
C GLU A 48 9.04 1.79 1.28
N ALA A 49 9.07 2.77 2.19
CA ALA A 49 8.16 3.92 2.15
C ALA A 49 8.16 4.63 0.77
N ASP A 50 9.34 4.80 0.16
CA ASP A 50 9.48 5.43 -1.16
C ASP A 50 8.80 4.63 -2.29
N GLU A 51 8.72 3.31 -2.18
CA GLU A 51 8.02 2.46 -3.15
C GLU A 51 6.51 2.59 -2.98
N ILE A 52 6.04 2.56 -1.74
CA ILE A 52 4.64 2.76 -1.36
C ILE A 52 4.15 4.13 -1.85
N LEU A 53 4.91 5.19 -1.59
CA LEU A 53 4.55 6.55 -1.97
C LEU A 53 4.53 6.73 -3.49
N ARG A 54 5.50 6.17 -4.23
CA ARG A 54 5.50 6.20 -5.70
C ARG A 54 4.31 5.46 -6.29
N PHE A 55 3.93 4.33 -5.71
CA PHE A 55 2.73 3.60 -6.12
C PHE A 55 1.48 4.44 -5.85
N CYS A 56 1.35 5.02 -4.66
CA CYS A 56 0.20 5.85 -4.32
C CYS A 56 0.06 7.05 -5.26
N ASP A 57 1.16 7.73 -5.61
CA ASP A 57 1.15 8.84 -6.57
C ASP A 57 0.74 8.39 -7.98
N ALA A 58 1.31 7.28 -8.46
CA ALA A 58 0.99 6.72 -9.78
C ALA A 58 -0.46 6.27 -9.93
N HIS A 59 -1.10 5.84 -8.84
CA HIS A 59 -2.48 5.32 -8.83
C HIS A 59 -3.50 6.27 -8.19
N GLY A 60 -3.10 7.49 -7.82
CA GLY A 60 -3.99 8.51 -7.26
C GLY A 60 -4.54 8.18 -5.86
N VAL A 61 -3.81 7.39 -5.08
CA VAL A 61 -4.15 7.12 -3.67
C VAL A 61 -3.69 8.32 -2.83
N SER A 62 -4.65 9.01 -2.20
CA SER A 62 -4.35 10.21 -1.41
C SER A 62 -3.66 9.85 -0.09
N LYS A 63 -2.85 10.80 0.45
CA LYS A 63 -2.27 10.72 1.80
C LYS A 63 -3.34 10.39 2.86
N THR A 64 -4.53 11.00 2.74
CA THR A 64 -5.65 10.74 3.66
C THR A 64 -6.15 9.30 3.60
N ALA A 65 -6.31 8.74 2.39
CA ALA A 65 -6.72 7.35 2.23
C ALA A 65 -5.66 6.39 2.75
N LEU A 66 -4.39 6.63 2.39
CA LEU A 66 -3.26 5.83 2.86
C LEU A 66 -3.14 5.86 4.38
N LYS A 67 -3.28 7.04 5.02
CA LYS A 67 -3.26 7.20 6.48
C LYS A 67 -4.39 6.45 7.15
N ALA A 68 -5.60 6.52 6.60
CA ALA A 68 -6.75 5.81 7.15
C ALA A 68 -6.57 4.29 7.09
N THR A 69 -6.06 3.79 5.97
CA THR A 69 -5.78 2.37 5.77
C THR A 69 -4.63 1.91 6.65
N TYR A 70 -3.50 2.63 6.67
CA TYR A 70 -2.36 2.30 7.54
C TYR A 70 -2.79 2.21 9.01
N ALA A 71 -3.55 3.19 9.51
CA ALA A 71 -4.06 3.19 10.88
C ALA A 71 -5.00 2.00 11.17
N ALA A 72 -5.77 1.54 10.17
CA ALA A 72 -6.65 0.38 10.32
C ALA A 72 -5.89 -0.94 10.45
N PHE A 73 -4.72 -1.07 9.82
CA PHE A 73 -3.88 -2.27 9.89
C PHE A 73 -2.88 -2.21 11.05
N ASP A 74 -2.32 -1.05 11.36
CA ASP A 74 -1.32 -0.90 12.43
C ASP A 74 -1.88 -1.21 13.82
N ALA A 75 -3.15 -0.89 14.07
CA ALA A 75 -3.85 -1.19 15.32
C ALA A 75 -3.84 -2.68 15.66
N ASP A 76 -3.83 -3.54 14.65
CA ASP A 76 -3.90 -5.00 14.81
C ASP A 76 -2.55 -5.69 14.61
N LEU A 77 -1.65 -5.14 13.79
CA LEU A 77 -0.55 -5.92 13.19
C LEU A 77 0.86 -5.32 13.39
N LYS A 78 0.99 -4.07 13.87
CA LYS A 78 2.28 -3.36 14.00
C LYS A 78 3.11 -3.43 12.73
N LEU A 79 2.70 -2.66 11.72
CA LEU A 79 3.30 -2.71 10.37
C LEU A 79 4.79 -2.36 10.35
N GLY A 80 5.28 -1.60 11.34
CA GLY A 80 6.71 -1.42 11.61
C GLY A 80 7.46 -0.58 10.56
N ASN A 81 6.75 0.10 9.67
CA ASN A 81 7.32 0.93 8.61
C ASN A 81 7.49 2.37 9.12
N ARG A 82 8.54 2.59 9.91
CA ARG A 82 8.76 3.85 10.63
C ARG A 82 8.87 5.07 9.71
N ASP A 83 9.51 4.94 8.54
CA ASP A 83 9.65 6.05 7.60
C ASP A 83 8.28 6.44 7.01
N LEU A 84 7.44 5.45 6.71
CA LEU A 84 6.06 5.69 6.28
C LEU A 84 5.21 6.30 7.40
N GLU A 85 5.38 5.84 8.65
CA GLU A 85 4.71 6.43 9.81
C GLU A 85 5.06 7.89 10.02
N GLU A 86 6.36 8.22 9.95
CA GLU A 86 6.85 9.59 10.06
C GLU A 86 6.21 10.47 8.99
N TRP A 87 6.21 10.04 7.71
CA TRP A 87 5.57 10.78 6.61
C TRP A 87 4.05 10.93 6.77
N LEU A 88 3.36 9.89 7.26
CA LEU A 88 1.92 9.93 7.52
C LEU A 88 1.55 10.82 8.73
N ALA A 89 2.46 10.99 9.69
CA ALA A 89 2.28 11.84 10.86
C ALA A 89 2.43 13.33 10.52
N GLU A 90 3.18 13.68 9.48
CA GLU A 90 3.29 15.07 9.00
C GLU A 90 1.92 15.63 8.61
N PRO A 91 1.67 16.93 8.88
CA PRO A 91 0.41 17.60 8.52
C PRO A 91 0.10 17.61 7.01
#